data_AF-X1GWI0-F1
#
_entry.id   AF-X1GWI0-F1
#
_cell.length_a   1.000
_cell.length_b   1.000
_cell.length_c   1.000
_cell.angle_alpha   90.00
_cell.angle_beta   90.00
_cell.angle_gamma   90.00
#
_symmetry.space_group_name_H-M   'P 1'
#
loop_
_entity.id
_entity.type
_entity.pdbx_description
1 polymer ?
#
loop_
_entity_poly.entity_id
_entity_poly.type
_entity_poly.pdbx_seq_one_letter_code
_entity_poly.pdbx_strand_id
1 'polypeptide(L)'
;MELITKFTRDIICKLKLLESENKNILNNFKIFTQCLKNSSRFCSRNYKKANLGEFLGLARRLYEQEIEPAYLEIPFSQICNSDEFLSFFLEITKNIKSFSKIYNNKSDEYRKLFKIRNRAQPSPNLIIKENLIEAPFWIWEEGDQRRKIFILGEKEKKYLYNDSYGKIFLVEKDGLKSLSSLKAFLKEKKLKIRPKALLLTLYNRLFISDLFIHGLGGAKYDLVTDEIIREFFKVEPPHFLVASCTLHLNFKSSPSASDFKISALKKKIRDLE
;
A
#
# COMPACT_ATOMS: atom_id res chain seq x y z
N MET A 1 -24.06 6.82 4.27
CA MET A 1 -25.29 6.15 3.78
C MET A 1 -25.82 6.74 2.48
N GLU A 2 -26.05 8.05 2.39
CA GLU A 2 -26.60 8.70 1.19
C GLU A 2 -25.78 8.44 -0.09
N LEU A 3 -24.44 8.53 0.00
CA LEU A 3 -23.54 8.21 -1.11
C LEU A 3 -23.70 6.77 -1.62
N ILE A 4 -23.82 5.79 -0.70
CA ILE A 4 -24.01 4.38 -1.04
C ILE A 4 -25.37 4.17 -1.70
N THR A 5 -26.42 4.83 -1.20
CA THR A 5 -27.77 4.77 -1.78
C THR A 5 -27.79 5.36 -3.19
N LYS A 6 -27.19 6.55 -3.38
CA LYS A 6 -27.05 7.19 -4.70
C LYS A 6 -26.29 6.29 -5.67
N PHE A 7 -25.11 5.81 -5.27
CA PHE A 7 -24.32 4.87 -6.06
C PHE A 7 -25.11 3.62 -6.45
N THR A 8 -25.82 3.00 -5.50
CA THR A 8 -26.63 1.81 -5.74
C THR A 8 -27.73 2.09 -6.76
N ARG A 9 -28.45 3.22 -6.62
CA ARG A 9 -29.51 3.62 -7.55
C ARG A 9 -28.94 3.83 -8.96
N ASP A 10 -27.86 4.58 -9.07
CA ASP A 10 -27.25 4.93 -10.35
C ASP A 10 -26.72 3.67 -11.08
N ILE A 11 -26.09 2.75 -10.36
CA ILE A 11 -25.61 1.47 -10.91
C ILE A 11 -26.77 0.58 -11.34
N ILE A 12 -27.80 0.41 -10.50
CA ILE A 12 -28.97 -0.42 -10.86
C ILE A 12 -29.67 0.16 -12.10
N CYS A 13 -29.88 1.48 -12.17
CA CYS A 13 -30.49 2.09 -13.36
C CYS A 13 -29.67 1.84 -14.63
N LYS A 14 -28.35 1.97 -14.56
CA LYS A 14 -27.47 1.73 -15.72
C LYS A 14 -27.40 0.27 -16.13
N LEU A 15 -27.36 -0.66 -15.16
CA LEU A 15 -27.22 -2.09 -15.41
C LEU A 15 -28.55 -2.80 -15.72
N LYS A 16 -29.71 -2.21 -15.37
CA LYS A 16 -31.04 -2.73 -15.75
C LYS A 16 -31.17 -2.93 -17.26
N LEU A 17 -30.57 -2.05 -18.05
CA LEU A 17 -30.55 -2.15 -19.52
C LEU A 17 -29.85 -3.42 -20.02
N LEU A 18 -29.02 -4.04 -19.18
CA LEU A 18 -28.24 -5.25 -19.48
C LEU A 18 -28.82 -6.49 -18.77
N GLU A 19 -29.98 -6.39 -18.11
CA GLU A 19 -30.56 -7.47 -17.29
C GLU A 19 -30.91 -8.71 -18.13
N SER A 20 -31.33 -8.52 -19.39
CA SER A 20 -31.60 -9.61 -20.35
C SER A 20 -30.33 -10.32 -20.84
N GLU A 21 -29.19 -9.63 -20.84
CA GLU A 21 -27.92 -10.16 -21.36
C GLU A 21 -27.02 -10.72 -20.26
N ASN A 22 -27.07 -10.15 -19.05
CA ASN A 22 -26.08 -10.39 -18.00
C ASN A 22 -26.66 -10.34 -16.58
N LYS A 23 -27.71 -11.14 -16.33
CA LYS A 23 -28.39 -11.24 -15.02
C LYS A 23 -27.43 -11.52 -13.85
N ASN A 24 -26.39 -12.34 -14.05
CA ASN A 24 -25.41 -12.67 -13.02
C ASN A 24 -24.56 -11.46 -12.61
N ILE A 25 -24.13 -10.62 -13.56
CA ILE A 25 -23.34 -9.41 -13.26
C ILE A 25 -24.19 -8.44 -12.43
N LEU A 26 -25.44 -8.20 -12.84
CA LEU A 26 -26.37 -7.37 -12.09
C LEU A 26 -26.60 -7.92 -10.67
N ASN A 27 -26.71 -9.24 -10.53
CA ASN A 27 -26.87 -9.87 -9.22
C ASN A 27 -25.64 -9.67 -8.33
N ASN A 28 -24.42 -9.87 -8.86
CA ASN A 28 -23.18 -9.65 -8.12
C ASN A 28 -23.04 -8.19 -7.63
N PHE A 29 -23.41 -7.21 -8.47
CA PHE A 29 -23.43 -5.81 -8.06
C PHE A 29 -24.49 -5.54 -6.98
N LYS A 30 -25.70 -6.11 -7.10
CA LYS A 30 -26.73 -5.99 -6.07
C LYS A 30 -26.24 -6.57 -4.73
N ILE A 31 -25.63 -7.75 -4.74
CA ILE A 31 -25.03 -8.37 -3.55
C ILE A 31 -23.95 -7.46 -2.97
N PHE A 32 -22.98 -7.01 -3.78
CA PHE A 32 -21.90 -6.15 -3.31
C PHE A 32 -22.41 -4.83 -2.71
N THR A 33 -23.39 -4.18 -3.34
CA THR A 33 -24.01 -2.96 -2.79
C THR A 33 -24.74 -3.21 -1.47
N GLN A 34 -25.35 -4.38 -1.30
CA GLN A 34 -25.95 -4.78 -0.03
C GLN A 34 -24.88 -5.00 1.05
N CYS A 35 -23.74 -5.63 0.70
CA CYS A 35 -22.59 -5.77 1.60
C CYS A 35 -22.04 -4.41 2.05
N LEU A 36 -21.95 -3.42 1.14
CA LEU A 36 -21.55 -2.05 1.48
C LEU A 36 -22.54 -1.39 2.47
N LYS A 37 -23.86 -1.54 2.25
CA LYS A 37 -24.88 -1.00 3.17
C LYS A 37 -24.81 -1.66 4.55
N ASN A 38 -24.68 -2.98 4.59
CA ASN A 38 -24.56 -3.75 5.82
C ASN A 38 -23.29 -3.36 6.59
N SER A 39 -22.15 -3.29 5.90
CA SER A 39 -20.90 -2.81 6.47
C SER A 39 -21.04 -1.42 7.08
N SER A 40 -21.65 -0.47 6.37
CA SER A 40 -21.88 0.88 6.90
C SER A 40 -22.73 0.86 8.18
N ARG A 41 -23.79 0.04 8.24
CA ARG A 41 -24.64 -0.09 9.44
C ARG A 41 -23.86 -0.67 10.62
N PHE A 42 -23.08 -1.73 10.38
CA PHE A 42 -22.23 -2.34 11.40
C PHE A 42 -21.18 -1.35 11.93
N CYS A 43 -20.48 -0.68 11.03
CA CYS A 43 -19.50 0.35 11.36
C CYS A 43 -20.13 1.46 12.22
N SER A 44 -21.29 2.00 11.81
CA SER A 44 -21.98 3.06 12.57
C SER A 44 -22.45 2.63 13.97
N ARG A 45 -22.74 1.34 14.18
CA ARG A 45 -23.24 0.82 15.47
C ARG A 45 -22.11 0.45 16.43
N ASN A 46 -21.05 -0.17 15.92
CA ASN A 46 -20.02 -0.79 16.75
C ASN A 46 -18.74 0.05 16.87
N TYR A 47 -18.55 1.05 16.01
CA TYR A 47 -17.33 1.85 15.98
C TYR A 47 -17.66 3.34 15.96
N LYS A 48 -17.22 4.08 16.99
CA LYS A 48 -17.37 5.55 17.03
C LYS A 48 -16.65 6.26 15.88
N LYS A 49 -15.63 5.64 15.28
CA LYS A 49 -14.86 6.12 14.13
C LYS A 49 -14.33 4.95 13.28
N ALA A 50 -15.19 4.25 12.55
CA ALA A 50 -14.72 3.29 11.56
C ALA A 50 -13.99 4.02 10.42
N ASN A 51 -12.82 3.55 10.03
CA ASN A 51 -12.09 4.09 8.89
C ASN A 51 -12.47 3.36 7.58
N LEU A 52 -12.07 3.95 6.44
CA LEU A 52 -12.38 3.40 5.11
C LEU A 52 -11.89 1.95 4.94
N GLY A 53 -10.74 1.60 5.52
CA GLY A 53 -10.20 0.24 5.45
C GLY A 53 -11.06 -0.78 6.18
N GLU A 54 -11.52 -0.46 7.39
CA GLU A 54 -12.45 -1.31 8.16
C GLU A 54 -13.79 -1.46 7.44
N PHE A 55 -14.32 -0.36 6.89
CA PHE A 55 -15.55 -0.38 6.12
C PHE A 55 -15.45 -1.28 4.88
N LEU A 56 -14.39 -1.12 4.07
CA LEU A 56 -14.20 -1.93 2.86
C LEU A 56 -13.85 -3.39 3.18
N GLY A 57 -13.04 -3.62 4.22
CA GLY A 57 -12.70 -4.95 4.70
C GLY A 57 -13.93 -5.73 5.15
N LEU A 58 -14.79 -5.11 5.97
CA LEU A 58 -16.05 -5.72 6.38
C LEU A 58 -17.00 -5.95 5.20
N ALA A 59 -17.09 -5.03 4.25
CA ALA A 59 -17.90 -5.23 3.06
C ALA A 59 -17.40 -6.43 2.22
N ARG A 60 -16.08 -6.59 2.07
CA ARG A 60 -15.48 -7.75 1.42
C ARG A 60 -15.76 -9.03 2.21
N ARG A 61 -15.60 -9.02 3.53
CA ARG A 61 -15.89 -10.19 4.38
C ARG A 61 -17.33 -10.66 4.27
N LEU A 62 -18.28 -9.72 4.21
CA LEU A 62 -19.70 -10.01 3.99
C LEU A 62 -19.96 -10.59 2.59
N TYR A 63 -19.23 -10.12 1.58
CA TYR A 63 -19.33 -10.65 0.22
C TYR A 63 -18.75 -12.06 0.10
N GLU A 64 -17.67 -12.36 0.81
CA GLU A 64 -16.98 -13.65 0.78
C GLU A 64 -17.64 -14.72 1.66
N GLN A 65 -18.78 -14.45 2.32
CA GLN A 65 -19.40 -15.41 3.25
C GLN A 65 -19.66 -16.79 2.63
N GLU A 66 -20.01 -16.84 1.34
CA GLU A 66 -20.28 -18.09 0.61
C GLU A 66 -19.06 -19.02 0.49
N ILE A 67 -17.84 -18.48 0.61
CA ILE A 67 -16.59 -19.27 0.52
C ILE A 67 -15.92 -19.49 1.88
N GLU A 68 -16.63 -19.19 2.98
CA GLU A 68 -16.19 -19.42 4.37
C GLU A 68 -14.72 -19.08 4.62
N PRO A 69 -14.32 -17.80 4.45
CA PRO A 69 -12.92 -17.43 4.35
C PRO A 69 -12.17 -17.68 5.67
N ALA A 70 -11.22 -18.61 5.64
CA ALA A 70 -10.42 -19.05 6.79
C ALA A 70 -9.24 -18.11 7.16
N TYR A 71 -9.17 -16.91 6.57
CA TYR A 71 -8.07 -15.97 6.80
C TYR A 71 -8.45 -14.83 7.75
N LEU A 72 -7.49 -14.40 8.58
CA LEU A 72 -7.62 -13.23 9.45
C LEU A 72 -7.42 -11.93 8.67
N GLU A 73 -8.16 -10.89 9.06
CA GLU A 73 -8.01 -9.55 8.50
C GLU A 73 -7.43 -8.61 9.56
N ILE A 74 -6.10 -8.48 9.55
CA ILE A 74 -5.35 -7.71 10.54
C ILE A 74 -5.04 -6.32 9.96
N PRO A 75 -5.51 -5.22 10.58
CA PRO A 75 -5.14 -3.89 10.14
C PRO A 75 -3.64 -3.66 10.32
N PHE A 76 -2.93 -3.38 9.22
CA PHE A 76 -1.49 -3.11 9.28
C PHE A 76 -1.14 -1.89 10.16
N SER A 77 -2.12 -1.01 10.39
CA SER A 77 -2.00 0.09 11.36
C SER A 77 -1.78 -0.37 12.80
N GLN A 78 -2.30 -1.55 13.19
CA GLN A 78 -2.08 -2.16 14.50
C GLN A 78 -0.68 -2.76 14.58
N ILE A 79 -0.24 -3.46 13.53
CA ILE A 79 1.12 -3.98 13.40
C ILE A 79 2.15 -2.86 13.55
N CYS A 80 1.92 -1.70 12.92
CA CYS A 80 2.83 -0.55 13.02
C CYS A 80 2.93 0.07 14.42
N ASN A 81 2.08 -0.31 15.37
CA ASN A 81 2.12 0.18 16.75
C ASN A 81 2.80 -0.82 17.70
N SER A 82 3.22 -1.98 17.18
CA SER A 82 3.93 -3.03 17.92
C SER A 82 5.37 -2.63 18.23
N ASP A 83 5.97 -3.31 19.20
CA ASP A 83 7.36 -3.08 19.58
C ASP A 83 8.32 -3.61 18.52
N GLU A 84 7.94 -4.68 17.84
CA GLU A 84 8.67 -5.31 16.74
C GLU A 84 8.79 -4.37 15.54
N PHE A 85 7.69 -3.72 15.14
CA PHE A 85 7.73 -2.75 14.04
C PHE A 85 8.53 -1.50 14.40
N LEU A 86 8.38 -0.98 15.61
CA LEU A 86 9.14 0.19 16.06
C LEU A 86 10.64 -0.13 16.22
N SER A 87 10.98 -1.36 16.59
CA SER A 87 12.37 -1.85 16.61
C SER A 87 12.96 -1.89 15.21
N PHE A 88 12.19 -2.41 14.23
CA PHE A 88 12.57 -2.36 12.81
C PHE A 88 12.80 -0.91 12.34
N PHE A 89 11.89 0.02 12.68
CA PHE A 89 12.05 1.44 12.36
C PHE A 89 13.35 2.03 12.96
N LEU A 90 13.65 1.71 14.22
CA LEU A 90 14.88 2.17 14.87
C LEU A 90 16.14 1.59 14.21
N GLU A 91 16.12 0.33 13.80
CA GLU A 91 17.26 -0.30 13.11
C GLU A 91 17.56 0.38 11.76
N ILE A 92 16.51 0.67 10.97
CA ILE A 92 16.68 1.40 9.70
C ILE A 92 17.20 2.82 9.94
N THR A 93 16.65 3.55 10.92
CA THR A 93 17.04 4.95 11.17
C THR A 93 18.43 5.08 11.78
N LYS A 94 18.85 4.13 12.62
CA LYS A 94 20.23 4.02 13.13
C LYS A 94 21.23 3.91 11.98
N ASN A 95 20.91 3.08 10.99
CA ASN A 95 21.75 2.78 9.82
C ASN A 95 21.37 3.57 8.56
N ILE A 96 20.70 4.71 8.72
CA ILE A 96 20.05 5.40 7.59
C ILE A 96 21.01 5.77 6.44
N LYS A 97 22.29 6.04 6.73
CA LYS A 97 23.29 6.42 5.72
C LYS A 97 23.62 5.26 4.78
N SER A 98 23.79 4.04 5.29
CA SER A 98 24.02 2.85 4.46
C SER A 98 22.72 2.40 3.81
N PHE A 99 21.62 2.34 4.58
CA PHE A 99 20.32 1.90 4.08
C PHE A 99 19.84 2.75 2.90
N SER A 100 19.89 4.07 3.00
CA SER A 100 19.42 4.97 1.93
C SER A 100 20.23 4.86 0.63
N LYS A 101 21.54 4.63 0.74
CA LYS A 101 22.41 4.36 -0.41
C LYS A 101 22.03 3.05 -1.09
N ILE A 102 21.90 1.96 -0.31
CA ILE A 102 21.49 0.65 -0.83
C ILE A 102 20.12 0.77 -1.51
N TYR A 103 19.14 1.38 -0.83
CA TYR A 103 17.80 1.60 -1.35
C TYR A 103 17.80 2.32 -2.71
N ASN A 104 18.52 3.45 -2.81
CA ASN A 104 18.57 4.24 -4.03
C ASN A 104 19.31 3.49 -5.14
N ASN A 105 20.46 2.88 -4.84
CA ASN A 105 21.25 2.12 -5.80
C ASN A 105 20.44 0.96 -6.40
N LYS A 106 19.78 0.15 -5.57
CA LYS A 106 18.95 -0.98 -6.02
C LYS A 106 17.72 -0.51 -6.81
N SER A 107 17.11 0.60 -6.41
CA SER A 107 16.03 1.21 -7.20
C SER A 107 16.51 1.70 -8.57
N ASP A 108 17.70 2.31 -8.65
CA ASP A 108 18.29 2.79 -9.90
C ASP A 108 18.75 1.64 -10.81
N GLU A 109 19.36 0.59 -10.26
CA GLU A 109 19.68 -0.65 -10.99
C GLU A 109 18.44 -1.26 -11.64
N TYR A 110 17.35 -1.37 -10.87
CA TYR A 110 16.07 -1.87 -11.39
C TYR A 110 15.52 -0.99 -12.51
N ARG A 111 15.52 0.34 -12.34
CA ARG A 111 15.06 1.25 -13.41
C ARG A 111 15.89 1.11 -14.67
N LYS A 112 17.22 0.94 -14.56
CA LYS A 112 18.10 0.70 -15.70
C LYS A 112 17.77 -0.62 -16.40
N LEU A 113 17.65 -1.70 -15.62
CA LEU A 113 17.36 -3.05 -16.14
C LEU A 113 16.05 -3.10 -16.91
N PHE A 114 14.99 -2.50 -16.36
CA PHE A 114 13.66 -2.48 -16.96
C PHE A 114 13.37 -1.24 -17.83
N LYS A 115 14.39 -0.40 -18.10
CA LYS A 115 14.29 0.82 -18.92
C LYS A 115 13.17 1.77 -18.47
N ILE A 116 12.93 1.88 -17.16
CA ILE A 116 11.87 2.71 -16.57
C ILE A 116 12.34 4.16 -16.51
N ARG A 117 11.64 5.05 -17.24
CA ARG A 117 11.93 6.49 -17.24
C ARG A 117 11.31 7.24 -16.06
N ASN A 118 10.18 6.75 -15.54
CA ASN A 118 9.49 7.39 -14.42
C ASN A 118 10.25 7.14 -13.10
N ARG A 119 10.84 8.19 -12.55
CA ARG A 119 11.60 8.13 -11.27
C ARG A 119 10.74 7.73 -10.07
N ALA A 120 9.42 7.87 -10.16
CA ALA A 120 8.51 7.44 -9.10
C ALA A 120 8.33 5.91 -9.03
N GLN A 121 8.74 5.17 -10.06
CA GLN A 121 8.64 3.71 -10.11
C GLN A 121 10.01 3.06 -9.89
N PRO A 122 10.13 2.00 -9.08
CA PRO A 122 9.07 1.39 -8.25
C PRO A 122 8.67 2.26 -7.05
N SER A 123 9.62 3.05 -6.54
CA SER A 123 9.41 4.10 -5.54
C SER A 123 10.41 5.22 -5.82
N PRO A 124 10.12 6.50 -5.51
CA PRO A 124 11.12 7.57 -5.59
C PRO A 124 12.37 7.26 -4.75
N ASN A 125 13.52 7.73 -5.22
CA ASN A 125 14.75 7.74 -4.43
C ASN A 125 14.59 8.61 -3.17
N LEU A 126 15.21 8.18 -2.09
CA LEU A 126 15.30 8.91 -0.83
C LEU A 126 16.24 10.10 -1.00
N ILE A 127 15.87 11.24 -0.40
CA ILE A 127 16.73 12.42 -0.35
C ILE A 127 17.93 12.12 0.55
N ILE A 128 19.14 12.31 0.02
CA ILE A 128 20.40 12.20 0.77
C ILE A 128 21.11 13.54 0.65
N LYS A 129 21.20 14.28 1.75
CA LYS A 129 22.06 15.47 1.92
C LYS A 129 23.09 15.17 3.01
N GLU A 130 24.10 16.02 3.15
CA GLU A 130 25.23 15.82 4.08
C GLU A 130 24.78 15.48 5.52
N ASN A 131 23.89 16.30 6.08
CA ASN A 131 23.38 16.14 7.45
C ASN A 131 21.91 15.77 7.51
N LEU A 132 21.23 15.53 6.39
CA LEU A 132 19.79 15.28 6.36
C LEU A 132 19.47 14.16 5.38
N ILE A 133 19.02 13.01 5.89
CA ILE A 133 18.73 11.84 5.07
C ILE A 133 17.28 11.41 5.29
N GLU A 134 16.53 11.27 4.20
CA GLU A 134 15.15 10.80 4.22
C GLU A 134 15.09 9.31 4.61
N ALA A 135 14.29 9.00 5.63
CA ALA A 135 13.97 7.61 5.95
C ALA A 135 12.80 7.11 5.09
N PRO A 136 12.73 5.81 4.77
CA PRO A 136 11.69 5.25 3.92
C PRO A 136 10.36 5.03 4.68
N PHE A 137 10.00 5.98 5.53
CA PHE A 137 8.79 5.98 6.34
C PHE A 137 8.02 7.29 6.15
N TRP A 138 6.75 7.22 6.45
CA TRP A 138 5.84 8.34 6.62
C TRP A 138 5.64 8.62 8.09
N ILE A 139 5.46 9.90 8.43
CA ILE A 139 4.89 10.36 9.69
C ILE A 139 3.61 11.13 9.42
N TRP A 140 2.62 10.95 10.29
CA TRP A 140 1.35 11.67 10.19
C TRP A 140 0.60 11.61 11.52
N GLU A 141 -0.38 12.49 11.67
CA GLU A 141 -1.38 12.49 12.73
C GLU A 141 -2.78 12.32 12.14
N GLU A 142 -3.75 11.88 12.95
CA GLU A 142 -5.13 11.71 12.48
C GLU A 142 -5.72 13.05 12.03
N GLY A 143 -6.14 13.12 10.76
CA GLY A 143 -6.66 14.35 10.16
C GLY A 143 -5.65 15.11 9.28
N ASP A 144 -4.35 14.76 9.33
CA ASP A 144 -3.31 15.35 8.50
C ASP A 144 -2.83 14.40 7.37
N GLN A 145 -2.11 14.96 6.41
CA GLN A 145 -1.49 14.23 5.32
C GLN A 145 -0.20 13.51 5.77
N ARG A 146 0.18 12.47 5.02
CA ARG A 146 1.45 11.77 5.24
C ARG A 146 2.63 12.65 4.83
N ARG A 147 3.58 12.82 5.73
CA ARG A 147 4.81 13.60 5.51
C ARG A 147 6.03 12.72 5.57
N LYS A 148 7.07 13.10 4.82
CA LYS A 148 8.38 12.43 4.84
C LYS A 148 9.02 12.62 6.20
N ILE A 149 9.82 11.65 6.63
CA ILE A 149 10.62 11.78 7.84
C ILE A 149 12.09 11.70 7.51
N PHE A 150 12.90 12.47 8.21
CA PHE A 150 14.33 12.57 7.98
C PHE A 150 15.10 12.26 9.25
N ILE A 151 16.35 11.86 9.08
CA ILE A 151 17.35 11.81 10.12
C ILE A 151 18.29 12.98 9.91
N LEU A 152 18.24 13.94 10.85
CA LEU A 152 19.09 15.11 10.92
C LEU A 152 20.30 14.81 11.82
N GLY A 153 21.50 14.84 11.26
CA GLY A 153 22.75 14.74 11.99
C GLY A 153 23.22 16.13 12.45
N GLU A 154 23.44 16.30 13.75
CA GLU A 154 24.06 17.49 14.32
C GLU A 154 25.11 17.09 15.35
N LYS A 155 26.37 17.49 15.10
CA LYS A 155 27.51 17.06 15.91
C LYS A 155 27.52 15.53 16.02
N GLU A 156 27.48 14.98 17.23
CA GLU A 156 27.42 13.53 17.49
C GLU A 156 25.99 12.98 17.69
N LYS A 157 24.96 13.80 17.50
CA LYS A 157 23.56 13.43 17.75
C LYS A 157 22.80 13.28 16.44
N LYS A 158 21.85 12.33 16.42
CA LYS A 158 20.92 12.10 15.32
C LYS A 158 19.50 12.37 15.80
N TYR A 159 18.77 13.21 15.06
CA TYR A 159 17.39 13.53 15.38
C TYR A 159 16.46 13.03 14.29
N LEU A 160 15.33 12.49 14.71
CA LEU A 160 14.18 12.34 13.85
C LEU A 160 13.62 13.73 13.57
N TYR A 161 13.45 14.09 12.29
CA TYR A 161 13.13 15.43 11.86
C TYR A 161 12.04 15.44 10.79
N ASN A 162 11.18 16.44 10.85
CA ASN A 162 10.21 16.77 9.80
C ASN A 162 9.99 18.29 9.82
N ASP A 163 9.85 18.92 8.64
CA ASP A 163 9.72 20.39 8.54
C ASP A 163 8.52 20.96 9.32
N SER A 164 7.44 20.20 9.47
CA SER A 164 6.24 20.65 10.19
C SER A 164 6.33 20.44 11.71
N TYR A 165 7.17 19.51 12.17
CA TYR A 165 7.29 19.16 13.59
C TYR A 165 8.65 19.52 14.21
N GLY A 166 9.62 19.97 13.41
CA GLY A 166 10.99 20.22 13.84
C GLY A 166 11.73 18.94 14.22
N LYS A 167 12.55 19.02 15.28
CA LYS A 167 13.24 17.86 15.88
C LYS A 167 12.26 17.10 16.76
N ILE A 168 11.84 15.94 16.28
CA ILE A 168 10.79 15.09 16.86
C ILE A 168 11.36 14.26 18.01
N PHE A 169 12.50 13.59 17.79
CA PHE A 169 13.03 12.59 18.71
C PHE A 169 14.55 12.45 18.58
N LEU A 170 15.27 12.27 19.69
CA LEU A 170 16.70 11.97 19.67
C LEU A 170 16.90 10.46 19.48
N VAL A 171 17.55 10.05 18.40
CA VAL A 171 17.87 8.65 18.14
C VAL A 171 19.09 8.28 18.99
N GLU A 172 18.83 7.63 20.12
CA GLU A 172 19.87 7.16 21.05
C GLU A 172 20.63 5.96 20.48
N LYS A 173 21.85 5.74 20.98
CA LYS A 173 22.65 4.55 20.61
C LYS A 173 22.13 3.27 21.29
N ASP A 174 21.45 3.40 22.43
CA ASP A 174 20.85 2.30 23.19
C ASP A 174 19.45 1.97 22.65
N GLY A 175 19.31 0.83 21.97
CA GLY A 175 18.09 0.47 21.25
C GLY A 175 16.87 0.25 22.13
N LEU A 176 17.03 -0.29 23.34
CA LEU A 176 15.89 -0.60 24.22
C LEU A 176 15.31 0.66 24.86
N LYS A 177 16.18 1.56 25.36
CA LYS A 177 15.75 2.88 25.89
C LYS A 177 15.15 3.76 24.80
N SER A 178 15.68 3.65 23.58
CA SER A 178 15.15 4.37 22.43
C SER A 178 13.73 3.91 22.07
N LEU A 179 13.43 2.61 22.14
CA LEU A 179 12.11 2.06 21.83
C LEU A 179 11.01 2.55 22.78
N SER A 180 11.20 2.38 24.10
CA SER A 180 10.20 2.80 25.09
C SER A 180 9.93 4.30 25.01
N SER A 181 10.99 5.10 24.85
CA SER A 181 10.92 6.56 24.74
C SER A 181 10.23 6.99 23.44
N LEU A 182 10.55 6.35 22.31
CA LEU A 182 9.89 6.62 21.04
C LEU A 182 8.40 6.29 21.10
N LYS A 183 8.04 5.12 21.64
CA LYS A 183 6.65 4.68 21.76
C LYS A 183 5.83 5.62 22.64
N ALA A 184 6.39 6.03 23.79
CA ALA A 184 5.77 7.01 24.67
C ALA A 184 5.57 8.36 23.97
N PHE A 185 6.60 8.85 23.27
CA PHE A 185 6.54 10.11 22.53
C PHE A 185 5.48 10.09 21.41
N LEU A 186 5.46 9.03 20.59
CA LEU A 186 4.48 8.88 19.50
C LEU A 186 3.05 8.86 20.05
N LYS A 187 2.84 8.20 21.20
CA LYS A 187 1.54 8.18 21.88
C LYS A 187 1.14 9.56 22.40
N GLU A 188 2.05 10.26 23.07
CA GLU A 188 1.83 11.61 23.61
C GLU A 188 1.46 12.61 22.51
N LYS A 189 2.26 12.63 21.43
CA LYS A 189 2.05 13.53 20.29
C LYS A 189 0.98 13.04 19.30
N LYS A 190 0.40 11.86 19.52
CA LYS A 190 -0.56 11.20 18.61
C LYS A 190 -0.01 11.03 17.17
N LEU A 191 1.31 10.95 17.04
CA LEU A 191 2.00 10.75 15.78
C LEU A 191 2.08 9.26 15.45
N LYS A 192 1.98 8.95 14.17
CA LYS A 192 1.98 7.59 13.63
C LYS A 192 3.08 7.46 12.59
N ILE A 193 3.88 6.41 12.69
CA ILE A 193 4.90 6.05 11.70
C ILE A 193 4.38 4.92 10.81
N ARG A 194 4.55 5.02 9.49
CA ARG A 194 4.14 3.98 8.52
C ARG A 194 5.24 3.74 7.49
N PRO A 195 5.50 2.49 7.06
CA PRO A 195 6.50 2.25 6.04
C PRO A 195 6.02 2.75 4.68
N LYS A 196 6.97 3.09 3.80
CA LYS A 196 6.69 3.21 2.35
C LYS A 196 6.53 1.83 1.72
N ALA A 197 6.02 1.79 0.49
CA ALA A 197 5.60 0.56 -0.19
C ALA A 197 6.67 -0.56 -0.19
N LEU A 198 7.93 -0.25 -0.53
CA LEU A 198 9.00 -1.28 -0.52
C LEU A 198 9.29 -1.80 0.89
N LEU A 199 9.32 -0.91 1.89
CA LEU A 199 9.53 -1.32 3.29
C LEU A 199 8.33 -2.08 3.86
N LEU A 200 7.12 -1.79 3.39
CA LEU A 200 5.93 -2.53 3.76
C LEU A 200 6.10 -4.00 3.37
N THR A 201 6.41 -4.28 2.09
CA THR A 201 6.62 -5.67 1.65
C THR A 201 7.83 -6.31 2.33
N LEU A 202 8.95 -5.57 2.45
CA LEU A 202 10.15 -6.04 3.14
C LEU A 202 9.84 -6.51 4.56
N TYR A 203 9.13 -5.69 5.34
CA TYR A 203 8.81 -6.00 6.72
C TYR A 203 7.89 -7.22 6.82
N ASN A 204 6.85 -7.30 5.98
CA ASN A 204 5.95 -8.45 5.97
C ASN A 204 6.71 -9.75 5.64
N ARG A 205 7.58 -9.72 4.64
CA ARG A 205 8.35 -10.90 4.21
C ARG A 205 9.35 -11.36 5.24
N LEU A 206 10.08 -10.44 5.88
CA LEU A 206 11.13 -10.82 6.85
C LEU A 206 10.60 -11.19 8.23
N PHE A 207 9.52 -10.56 8.69
CA PHE A 207 9.14 -10.60 10.11
C PHE A 207 7.73 -11.11 10.39
N ILE A 208 6.89 -11.30 9.37
CA ILE A 208 5.48 -11.69 9.58
C ILE A 208 5.15 -13.03 8.93
N SER A 209 5.70 -13.31 7.74
CA SER A 209 5.23 -14.43 6.92
C SER A 209 6.36 -15.32 6.42
N ASP A 210 6.21 -16.64 6.58
CA ASP A 210 7.04 -17.63 5.87
C ASP A 210 6.79 -17.63 4.36
N LEU A 211 5.54 -17.31 3.98
CA LEU A 211 5.10 -17.16 2.59
C LEU A 211 4.29 -15.88 2.42
N PHE A 212 4.76 -15.01 1.53
CA PHE A 212 4.06 -13.79 1.18
C PHE A 212 3.35 -13.92 -0.17
N ILE A 213 2.10 -13.49 -0.28
CA ILE A 213 1.34 -13.52 -1.54
C ILE A 213 1.12 -12.08 -2.01
N HIS A 214 1.57 -11.76 -3.22
CA HIS A 214 1.39 -10.46 -3.84
C HIS A 214 0.57 -10.57 -5.13
N GLY A 215 -0.14 -9.50 -5.50
CA GLY A 215 -0.66 -9.32 -6.85
C GLY A 215 0.43 -8.97 -7.86
N LEU A 216 0.12 -9.14 -9.16
CA LEU A 216 1.05 -8.93 -10.27
C LEU A 216 1.73 -7.54 -10.28
N GLY A 217 0.99 -6.51 -9.86
CA GLY A 217 1.52 -5.14 -9.82
C GLY A 217 2.66 -4.94 -8.83
N GLY A 218 2.55 -5.53 -7.64
CA GLY A 218 3.55 -5.36 -6.59
C GLY A 218 4.72 -6.33 -6.69
N ALA A 219 4.49 -7.53 -7.21
CA ALA A 219 5.49 -8.55 -7.45
C ALA A 219 6.71 -8.06 -8.26
N LYS A 220 6.47 -7.18 -9.25
CA LYS A 220 7.55 -6.57 -10.04
C LYS A 220 8.52 -5.77 -9.18
N TYR A 221 7.99 -5.07 -8.18
CA TYR A 221 8.76 -4.21 -7.31
C TYR A 221 9.47 -4.98 -6.19
N ASP A 222 9.01 -6.19 -5.89
CA ASP A 222 9.65 -7.07 -4.91
C ASP A 222 11.02 -7.56 -5.36
N LEU A 223 11.35 -7.51 -6.65
CA LEU A 223 12.72 -7.70 -7.14
C LEU A 223 13.69 -6.66 -6.55
N VAL A 224 13.24 -5.43 -6.34
CA VAL A 224 14.06 -4.40 -5.65
C VAL A 224 14.13 -4.69 -4.16
N THR A 225 13.01 -5.10 -3.58
CA THR A 225 12.95 -5.49 -2.16
C THR A 225 13.93 -6.64 -1.87
N ASP A 226 14.01 -7.65 -2.72
CA ASP A 226 14.94 -8.78 -2.63
C ASP A 226 16.39 -8.30 -2.56
N GLU A 227 16.77 -7.43 -3.48
CA GLU A 227 18.13 -6.90 -3.55
C GLU A 227 18.48 -6.02 -2.33
N ILE A 228 17.50 -5.28 -1.80
CA ILE A 228 17.69 -4.53 -0.55
C ILE A 228 17.85 -5.50 0.63
N ILE A 229 17.07 -6.58 0.69
CA ILE A 229 17.18 -7.60 1.74
C ILE A 229 18.56 -8.25 1.73
N ARG A 230 19.00 -8.73 0.56
CA ARG A 230 20.34 -9.33 0.39
C ARG A 230 21.44 -8.37 0.79
N GLU A 231 21.37 -7.12 0.33
CA GLU A 231 22.46 -6.18 0.53
C GLU A 231 22.49 -5.59 1.94
N PHE A 232 21.35 -5.29 2.55
CA PHE A 232 21.30 -4.67 3.88
C PHE A 232 21.21 -5.69 5.02
N PHE A 233 20.32 -6.67 4.92
CA PHE A 233 20.11 -7.67 5.98
C PHE A 233 21.03 -8.87 5.86
N LYS A 234 21.71 -9.04 4.72
CA LYS A 234 22.68 -10.13 4.47
C LYS A 234 22.06 -11.52 4.67
N VAL A 235 20.79 -11.66 4.29
CA VAL A 235 20.03 -12.92 4.28
C VAL A 235 19.39 -13.14 2.92
N GLU A 236 19.07 -14.40 2.60
CA GLU A 236 18.26 -14.66 1.41
C GLU A 236 16.81 -14.19 1.61
N PRO A 237 16.21 -13.48 0.63
CA PRO A 237 14.84 -13.00 0.76
C PRO A 237 13.83 -14.15 0.86
N PRO A 238 12.91 -14.11 1.83
CA PRO A 238 11.84 -15.11 1.96
C PRO A 238 10.97 -15.18 0.71
N HIS A 239 10.62 -16.37 0.26
CA HIS A 239 9.87 -16.55 -0.98
C HIS A 239 8.52 -15.82 -0.97
N PHE A 240 8.10 -15.37 -2.15
CA PHE A 240 6.76 -14.86 -2.36
C PHE A 240 6.12 -15.49 -3.59
N LEU A 241 4.79 -15.58 -3.58
CA LEU A 241 4.01 -16.03 -4.71
C LEU A 241 3.25 -14.85 -5.32
N VAL A 242 3.06 -14.94 -6.64
CA VAL A 242 2.24 -13.99 -7.38
C VAL A 242 0.91 -14.66 -7.68
N ALA A 243 -0.16 -14.16 -7.08
CA ALA A 243 -1.52 -14.60 -7.37
C ALA A 243 -2.31 -13.41 -7.91
N SER A 244 -2.90 -13.57 -9.10
CA SER A 244 -3.73 -12.55 -9.71
C SER A 244 -4.97 -13.20 -10.31
N CYS A 245 -6.12 -12.58 -10.10
CA CYS A 245 -7.38 -12.99 -10.71
C CYS A 245 -7.93 -11.80 -11.51
N THR A 246 -7.84 -11.89 -12.84
CA THR A 246 -8.47 -10.90 -13.71
C THR A 246 -9.89 -11.35 -13.99
N LEU A 247 -10.85 -10.72 -13.33
CA LEU A 247 -12.27 -10.98 -13.55
C LEU A 247 -12.73 -10.23 -14.80
N HIS A 248 -12.98 -10.97 -15.87
CA HIS A 248 -13.60 -10.43 -17.07
C HIS A 248 -15.11 -10.32 -16.86
N LEU A 249 -15.70 -9.20 -17.25
CA LEU A 249 -17.14 -9.09 -17.36
C LEU A 249 -17.57 -9.97 -18.53
N ASN A 250 -18.40 -10.98 -18.26
CA ASN A 250 -18.89 -11.94 -19.25
C ASN A 250 -19.94 -11.31 -20.18
N PHE A 251 -19.63 -10.17 -20.79
CA PHE A 251 -20.50 -9.62 -21.82
C PHE A 251 -20.52 -10.58 -22.99
N LYS A 252 -21.70 -10.85 -23.56
CA LYS A 252 -21.79 -11.49 -24.88
C LYS A 252 -20.85 -10.71 -25.80
N SER A 253 -19.90 -11.40 -26.41
CA SER A 253 -19.08 -10.83 -27.47
C SER A 253 -20.03 -10.11 -28.41
N SER A 254 -19.83 -8.81 -28.62
CA SER A 254 -20.62 -8.12 -29.64
C SER A 254 -20.51 -8.94 -30.93
N PRO A 255 -21.61 -9.11 -31.70
CA PRO A 255 -21.53 -9.84 -32.96
C PRO A 255 -20.49 -9.11 -33.81
N SER A 256 -19.30 -9.71 -33.90
CA SER A 256 -18.11 -9.20 -34.58
C SER A 256 -18.16 -7.69 -34.86
N ALA A 257 -17.67 -6.86 -33.94
CA ALA A 257 -16.89 -5.74 -34.44
C ALA A 257 -15.70 -6.41 -35.14
N SER A 258 -15.90 -6.82 -36.40
CA SER A 258 -14.93 -7.56 -37.18
C SER A 258 -13.61 -6.82 -37.05
N ASP A 259 -12.51 -7.55 -36.87
CA ASP A 259 -11.17 -6.94 -36.84
C ASP A 259 -10.95 -6.00 -38.05
N PHE A 260 -11.71 -6.24 -39.12
CA PHE A 260 -11.91 -5.36 -40.26
C PHE A 260 -12.37 -3.93 -39.93
N LYS A 261 -13.38 -3.72 -39.08
CA LYS A 261 -13.85 -2.38 -38.67
C LYS A 261 -12.80 -1.65 -37.84
N ILE A 262 -12.12 -2.33 -36.92
CA ILE A 262 -11.06 -1.74 -36.09
C ILE A 262 -9.83 -1.42 -36.95
N SER A 263 -9.45 -2.32 -37.86
CA SER A 263 -8.36 -2.12 -38.82
C SER A 263 -8.65 -0.95 -39.79
N ALA A 264 -9.88 -0.86 -40.32
CA ALA A 264 -10.31 0.22 -41.18
C ALA A 264 -10.30 1.60 -40.49
N LEU A 265 -10.73 1.66 -39.21
CA LEU A 265 -10.66 2.89 -38.41
C LEU A 265 -9.21 3.28 -38.09
N LYS A 266 -8.35 2.32 -37.74
CA LYS A 266 -6.91 2.57 -37.54
C LYS A 266 -6.21 3.05 -38.81
N LYS A 267 -6.62 2.54 -39.98
CA LYS A 267 -6.11 2.99 -41.28
C LYS A 267 -6.55 4.43 -41.57
N LYS A 268 -7.83 4.74 -41.40
CA LYS A 268 -8.35 6.12 -41.55
C LYS A 268 -7.67 7.13 -40.63
N ILE A 269 -7.36 6.76 -39.39
CA ILE A 269 -6.64 7.65 -38.46
C ILE A 269 -5.22 7.92 -38.97
N ARG A 270 -4.53 6.90 -39.50
CA ARG A 270 -3.19 7.03 -40.07
C ARG A 270 -3.16 7.85 -41.36
N ASP A 271 -4.21 7.76 -42.17
CA ASP A 271 -4.33 8.53 -43.42
C ASP A 271 -4.74 10.01 -43.17
N LEU A 272 -5.07 10.37 -41.91
CA LEU A 272 -5.41 11.73 -41.47
C LEU A 272 -4.26 12.42 -40.71
N GLU A 273 -3.16 11.71 -40.43
CA GLU A 273 -1.89 12.25 -39.91
C GLU A 273 -0.91 12.49 -41.07
#